data_AF-A0A1V5FPT4-F1
#
_entry.id   AF-A0A1V5FPT4-F1
#
_cell.length_a   1.000
_cell.length_b   1.000
_cell.length_c   1.000
_cell.angle_alpha   90.00
_cell.angle_beta   90.00
_cell.angle_gamma   90.00
#
_symmetry.space_group_name_H-M   'P 1'
#
loop_
_entity.id
_entity.type
_entity.pdbx_description
1 polymer ?
#
loop_
_entity_poly.entity_id
_entity_poly.type
_entity_poly.pdbx_seq_one_letter_code
_entity_poly.pdbx_strand_id
1 'polypeptide(L)'
;MKTCTVCGKEKPASDYRLHSDKKTVMRYCNDCHLAKRRAQHAAKREERNAQFRARYAANANGVKDKMAAARKAKYAKQGRAALIAWVAANPEKSAEAQRKKMKRGRERLSDYYVRRLLCHPERSAVKQVPEILIECKRLQLMIERECREKR
;
A
#
# COMPACT_ATOMS: atom_id res chain seq x y z
N MET A 1 -28.90 -33.34 37.05
CA MET A 1 -27.87 -32.45 37.62
C MET A 1 -26.49 -33.12 37.46
N LYS A 2 -25.41 -32.33 37.37
CA LYS A 2 -24.02 -32.82 37.33
C LYS A 2 -23.14 -31.98 38.25
N THR A 3 -22.22 -32.61 38.95
CA THR A 3 -21.26 -31.95 39.83
C THR A 3 -19.98 -31.59 39.08
N CYS A 4 -19.57 -30.33 39.17
CA CYS A 4 -18.36 -29.86 38.49
C CYS A 4 -17.13 -30.38 39.21
N THR A 5 -16.25 -31.10 38.50
CA THR A 5 -14.99 -31.63 39.06
C THR A 5 -13.98 -30.57 39.52
N VAL A 6 -14.17 -29.29 39.15
CA VAL A 6 -13.25 -28.20 39.48
C VAL A 6 -13.77 -27.33 40.63
N CYS A 7 -15.06 -26.98 40.62
CA CYS A 7 -15.63 -26.10 41.66
C CYS A 7 -16.56 -26.82 42.64
N GLY A 8 -16.79 -28.12 42.48
CA GLY A 8 -17.61 -28.94 43.37
C GLY A 8 -19.12 -28.64 43.36
N LYS A 9 -19.57 -27.61 42.63
CA LYS A 9 -20.98 -27.21 42.58
C LYS A 9 -21.81 -28.12 41.67
N GLU A 10 -23.01 -28.45 42.09
CA GLU A 10 -24.03 -29.06 41.23
C GLU A 10 -24.63 -28.03 40.28
N LYS A 11 -24.72 -28.40 39.01
CA LYS A 11 -25.22 -27.55 37.93
C LYS A 11 -26.01 -28.38 36.91
N PRO A 12 -26.93 -27.76 36.14
CA PRO A 12 -27.59 -28.43 35.04
C PRO A 12 -26.59 -28.83 33.94
N ALA A 13 -26.92 -29.86 33.15
CA ALA A 13 -26.04 -30.35 32.09
C ALA A 13 -25.79 -29.30 30.98
N SER A 14 -26.70 -28.33 30.81
CA SER A 14 -26.56 -27.18 29.91
C SER A 14 -25.36 -26.29 30.23
N ASP A 15 -24.92 -26.26 31.50
CA ASP A 15 -23.80 -25.42 31.95
C ASP A 15 -22.42 -26.05 31.67
N TYR A 16 -22.41 -27.19 30.98
CA TYR A 16 -21.20 -27.90 30.59
C TYR A 16 -21.06 -27.86 29.07
N ARG A 17 -19.88 -27.48 28.60
CA ARG A 17 -19.55 -27.55 27.17
C ARG A 17 -19.60 -29.00 26.70
N LEU A 18 -20.00 -29.21 25.45
CA LEU A 18 -19.76 -30.49 24.78
C LEU A 18 -18.27 -30.71 24.56
N HIS A 19 -17.85 -31.97 24.66
CA HIS A 19 -16.54 -32.45 24.25
C HIS A 19 -16.42 -32.41 22.73
N SER A 20 -15.21 -32.62 22.21
CA SER A 20 -14.93 -32.64 20.76
C SER A 20 -15.75 -33.65 19.97
N ASP A 21 -16.24 -34.71 20.63
CA ASP A 21 -17.10 -35.73 20.05
C ASP A 21 -18.55 -35.25 19.82
N LYS A 22 -18.90 -34.07 20.34
CA LYS A 22 -20.24 -33.45 20.34
C LYS A 22 -21.35 -34.31 20.97
N LYS A 23 -20.98 -35.39 21.66
CA LYS A 23 -21.92 -36.35 22.26
C LYS A 23 -21.83 -36.33 23.77
N THR A 24 -20.64 -36.11 24.32
CA THR A 24 -20.42 -36.07 25.76
C THR A 24 -20.23 -34.63 26.24
N VAL A 25 -20.69 -34.32 27.45
CA VAL A 25 -20.39 -33.03 28.10
C VAL A 25 -19.11 -33.15 28.92
N MET A 26 -18.36 -32.06 28.98
CA MET A 26 -17.12 -31.95 29.76
C MET A 26 -17.36 -32.25 31.25
N ARG A 27 -16.30 -32.70 31.94
CA ARG A 27 -16.35 -32.99 33.40
C ARG A 27 -16.37 -31.75 34.30
N TYR A 28 -16.12 -30.56 33.74
CA TYR A 28 -16.11 -29.30 34.47
C TYR A 28 -16.99 -28.27 33.76
N CYS A 29 -17.62 -27.40 34.54
CA CYS A 29 -18.58 -26.42 34.03
C CYS A 29 -17.93 -25.36 33.14
N ASN A 30 -18.74 -24.65 32.37
CA ASN A 30 -18.31 -23.59 31.47
C ASN A 30 -17.55 -22.47 32.19
N ASP A 31 -17.93 -22.09 33.40
CA ASP A 31 -17.22 -21.05 34.16
C ASP A 31 -15.78 -21.46 34.45
N CYS A 32 -15.57 -22.70 34.91
CA CYS A 32 -14.25 -23.26 35.15
C CYS A 32 -13.46 -23.40 33.85
N HIS A 33 -14.13 -23.75 32.75
CA HIS A 33 -13.52 -23.78 31.43
C HIS A 33 -13.00 -22.40 31.00
N LEU A 34 -13.84 -21.37 31.13
CA LEU A 34 -13.51 -20.00 30.77
C LEU A 34 -12.41 -19.44 31.68
N ALA A 35 -12.45 -19.73 32.99
CA ALA A 35 -11.39 -19.37 33.92
C ALA A 35 -10.04 -19.98 33.50
N LYS A 36 -10.01 -21.28 33.19
CA LYS A 36 -8.82 -21.96 32.64
C LYS A 36 -8.34 -21.31 31.35
N ARG A 37 -9.24 -20.99 30.42
CA ARG A 37 -8.90 -20.32 29.15
C ARG A 37 -8.33 -18.92 29.38
N ARG A 38 -8.91 -18.13 30.29
CA ARG A 38 -8.39 -16.80 30.66
C ARG A 38 -6.99 -16.92 31.26
N ALA A 39 -6.75 -17.86 32.17
CA ALA A 39 -5.43 -18.11 32.75
C ALA A 39 -4.40 -18.51 31.68
N GLN A 40 -4.76 -19.44 30.77
CA GLN A 40 -3.90 -19.81 29.63
C GLN A 40 -3.61 -18.62 28.70
N HIS A 41 -4.62 -17.79 28.43
CA HIS A 41 -4.46 -16.59 27.63
C HIS A 41 -3.54 -15.57 28.33
N ALA A 42 -3.68 -15.39 29.64
CA ALA A 42 -2.83 -14.50 30.43
C ALA A 42 -1.38 -14.98 30.47
N ALA A 43 -1.14 -16.28 30.71
CA ALA A 43 0.19 -16.87 30.72
C ALA A 43 0.96 -16.68 29.41
N LYS A 44 0.25 -16.74 28.26
CA LYS A 44 0.85 -16.53 26.92
C LYS A 44 0.70 -15.10 26.40
N ARG A 45 0.38 -14.12 27.25
CA ARG A 45 0.15 -12.73 26.81
C ARG A 45 1.42 -12.14 26.18
N GLU A 46 2.54 -12.25 26.88
CA GLU A 46 3.82 -11.67 26.42
C GLU A 46 4.33 -12.31 25.14
N GLU A 47 4.26 -13.64 25.05
CA GLU A 47 4.63 -14.39 23.84
C GLU A 47 3.81 -13.94 22.62
N ARG A 48 2.48 -13.82 22.77
CA ARG A 48 1.62 -13.32 21.69
C ARG A 48 1.95 -11.87 21.33
N ASN A 49 2.14 -11.01 22.33
CA ASN A 49 2.49 -9.61 22.10
C ASN A 49 3.84 -9.47 21.39
N ALA A 50 4.82 -10.31 21.72
CA ALA A 50 6.10 -10.39 21.03
C ALA A 50 5.93 -10.83 19.56
N GLN A 51 5.13 -11.87 19.31
CA GLN A 51 4.82 -12.31 17.94
C GLN A 51 4.11 -11.21 17.13
N PHE A 52 3.15 -10.49 17.73
CA PHE A 52 2.48 -9.36 17.07
C PHE A 52 3.47 -8.23 16.75
N ARG A 53 4.33 -7.86 17.70
CA ARG A 53 5.39 -6.86 17.48
C ARG A 53 6.35 -7.29 16.36
N ALA A 54 6.78 -8.54 16.35
CA ALA A 54 7.63 -9.09 15.29
C ALA A 54 6.95 -9.05 13.92
N ARG A 55 5.65 -9.38 13.85
CA ARG A 55 4.85 -9.27 12.63
C ARG A 55 4.72 -7.83 12.12
N TYR A 56 4.52 -6.87 13.01
CA TYR A 56 4.47 -5.45 12.64
C TYR A 56 5.84 -4.95 12.18
N ALA A 57 6.91 -5.29 12.87
CA ALA A 57 8.28 -4.94 12.49
C ALA A 57 8.66 -5.52 11.12
N ALA A 58 8.34 -6.80 10.87
CA ALA A 58 8.58 -7.45 9.58
C ALA A 58 7.71 -6.90 8.44
N ASN A 59 6.66 -6.14 8.75
CA ASN A 59 5.68 -5.64 7.79
C ASN A 59 5.48 -4.13 7.99
N ALA A 60 6.58 -3.39 8.17
CA ALA A 60 6.59 -1.96 8.47
C ALA A 60 5.76 -1.12 7.47
N ASN A 61 5.68 -1.56 6.21
CA ASN A 61 4.85 -0.96 5.17
C ASN A 61 3.66 -1.83 4.74
N GLY A 62 3.32 -2.90 5.45
CA GLY A 62 2.45 -3.97 4.95
C GLY A 62 1.09 -3.53 4.41
N VAL A 63 0.43 -2.53 5.02
CA VAL A 63 -0.82 -1.96 4.47
C VAL A 63 -0.55 -1.11 3.23
N LYS A 64 0.49 -0.29 3.25
CA LYS A 64 0.90 0.54 2.11
C LYS A 64 1.31 -0.32 0.91
N ASP A 65 2.07 -1.38 1.14
CA ASP A 65 2.52 -2.30 0.11
C ASP A 65 1.37 -3.11 -0.49
N LYS A 66 0.44 -3.58 0.35
CA LYS A 66 -0.81 -4.21 -0.13
C LYS A 66 -1.64 -3.26 -0.99
N MET A 67 -1.80 -2.01 -0.55
CA MET A 67 -2.53 -0.99 -1.31
C MET A 67 -1.82 -0.65 -2.63
N ALA A 68 -0.48 -0.56 -2.62
CA ALA A 68 0.31 -0.33 -3.82
C ALA A 68 0.19 -1.51 -4.81
N ALA A 69 0.28 -2.75 -4.33
CA ALA A 69 0.09 -3.95 -5.13
C ALA A 69 -1.31 -4.02 -5.74
N ALA A 70 -2.36 -3.74 -4.95
CA ALA A 70 -3.73 -3.70 -5.42
C ALA A 70 -3.95 -2.63 -6.50
N ARG A 71 -3.39 -1.43 -6.29
CA ARG A 71 -3.46 -0.33 -7.28
C ARG A 71 -2.74 -0.71 -8.58
N LYS A 72 -1.55 -1.33 -8.49
CA LYS A 72 -0.79 -1.82 -9.65
C LYS A 72 -1.58 -2.88 -10.43
N ALA A 73 -2.18 -3.85 -9.73
CA ALA A 73 -3.01 -4.88 -10.35
C ALA A 73 -4.25 -4.31 -11.04
N LYS A 74 -4.94 -3.35 -10.40
CA LYS A 74 -6.08 -2.65 -11.00
C LYS A 74 -5.68 -1.88 -12.26
N TYR A 75 -4.55 -1.15 -12.19
CA TYR A 75 -4.05 -0.39 -13.32
C TYR A 75 -3.64 -1.31 -14.49
N ALA A 76 -3.03 -2.46 -14.21
CA ALA A 76 -2.66 -3.44 -15.23
C ALA A 76 -3.87 -4.03 -15.97
N LYS A 77 -4.99 -4.25 -15.28
CA LYS A 77 -6.21 -4.81 -15.88
C LYS A 77 -7.04 -3.79 -16.67
N GLN A 78 -7.22 -2.59 -16.13
CA GLN A 78 -8.21 -1.63 -16.65
C GLN A 78 -7.70 -0.20 -16.78
N GLY A 79 -6.53 0.12 -16.21
CA GLY A 79 -6.06 1.49 -16.05
C GLY A 79 -5.81 2.21 -17.36
N ARG A 80 -5.13 1.56 -18.32
CA ARG A 80 -4.80 2.19 -19.61
C ARG A 80 -6.04 2.42 -20.48
N ALA A 81 -6.94 1.43 -20.54
CA ALA A 81 -8.20 1.54 -21.27
C ALA A 81 -9.10 2.63 -20.67
N ALA A 82 -9.22 2.69 -19.34
CA ALA A 82 -9.98 3.73 -18.65
C ALA A 82 -9.40 5.13 -18.86
N LEU A 83 -8.06 5.27 -18.89
CA LEU A 83 -7.41 6.55 -19.19
C LEU A 83 -7.71 7.01 -20.62
N ILE A 84 -7.64 6.10 -21.59
CA ILE A 84 -7.96 6.42 -23.00
C ILE A 84 -9.42 6.84 -23.14
N ALA A 85 -10.34 6.08 -22.53
CA ALA A 85 -11.76 6.41 -22.52
C ALA A 85 -12.03 7.77 -21.86
N TRP A 86 -11.36 8.06 -20.74
CA TRP A 86 -11.48 9.36 -20.08
C TRP A 86 -10.97 10.52 -20.95
N VAL A 87 -9.83 10.34 -21.63
CA VAL A 87 -9.28 11.35 -22.55
C VAL A 87 -10.23 11.58 -23.72
N ALA A 88 -10.80 10.52 -24.30
CA ALA A 88 -11.75 10.63 -25.40
C ALA A 88 -13.05 11.35 -24.95
N ALA A 89 -13.53 11.07 -23.74
CA ALA A 89 -14.71 11.72 -23.17
C ALA A 89 -14.45 13.16 -22.67
N ASN A 90 -13.19 13.54 -22.41
CA ASN A 90 -12.83 14.85 -21.85
C ASN A 90 -11.64 15.48 -22.61
N PRO A 91 -11.79 15.77 -23.91
CA PRO A 91 -10.68 16.23 -24.75
C PRO A 91 -10.08 17.55 -24.27
N GLU A 92 -10.92 18.52 -23.87
CA GLU A 92 -10.45 19.82 -23.41
C GLU A 92 -9.64 19.75 -22.11
N LYS A 93 -10.14 18.98 -21.12
CA LYS A 93 -9.44 18.77 -19.85
C LYS A 93 -8.14 18.02 -20.05
N SER A 94 -8.11 17.05 -20.96
CA SER A 94 -6.88 16.35 -21.34
C SER A 94 -5.86 17.31 -21.99
N ALA A 95 -6.31 18.14 -22.93
CA ALA A 95 -5.46 19.14 -23.58
C ALA A 95 -4.91 20.15 -22.57
N GLU A 96 -5.72 20.63 -21.64
CA GLU A 96 -5.29 21.53 -20.58
C GLU A 96 -4.27 20.87 -19.64
N ALA A 97 -4.49 19.62 -19.26
CA ALA A 97 -3.55 18.85 -18.45
C ALA A 97 -2.20 18.67 -19.16
N GLN A 98 -2.21 18.39 -20.48
CA GLN A 98 -1.00 18.32 -21.30
C GLN A 98 -0.29 19.66 -21.38
N ARG A 99 -1.02 20.77 -21.59
CA ARG A 99 -0.45 22.13 -21.57
C ARG A 99 0.23 22.43 -20.23
N LYS A 100 -0.43 22.16 -19.11
CA LYS A 100 0.14 22.33 -17.76
C LYS A 100 1.36 21.44 -17.52
N LYS A 101 1.36 20.20 -18.05
CA LYS A 101 2.53 19.31 -17.98
C LYS A 101 3.71 19.88 -18.76
N MET A 102 3.51 20.32 -20.00
CA MET A 102 4.57 20.88 -20.83
C MET A 102 5.11 22.20 -20.26
N LYS A 103 4.24 23.08 -19.76
CA LYS A 103 4.63 24.32 -19.08
C LYS A 103 5.57 24.03 -17.89
N ARG A 104 5.16 23.13 -16.99
CA ARG A 104 5.99 22.72 -15.83
C ARG A 104 7.33 22.11 -16.23
N GLY A 105 7.33 21.28 -17.27
CA GLY A 105 8.56 20.69 -17.82
C GLY A 105 9.53 21.74 -18.32
N ARG A 106 9.02 22.76 -19.03
CA ARG A 106 9.80 23.91 -19.48
C ARG A 106 10.34 24.73 -18.30
N GLU A 107 9.48 25.11 -17.36
CA GLU A 107 9.88 25.94 -16.20
C GLU A 107 10.97 25.28 -15.39
N ARG A 108 10.78 24.00 -15.03
CA ARG A 108 11.72 23.21 -14.22
C ARG A 108 12.92 22.66 -15.00
N LEU A 109 12.98 22.88 -16.32
CA LEU A 109 13.98 22.28 -17.20
C LEU A 109 14.12 20.76 -16.97
N SER A 110 12.98 20.06 -16.98
CA SER A 110 12.95 18.62 -16.73
C SER A 110 13.77 17.84 -17.77
N ASP A 111 14.32 16.68 -17.39
CA ASP A 111 15.16 15.87 -18.30
C ASP A 111 14.45 15.58 -19.62
N TYR A 112 13.16 15.23 -19.56
CA TYR A 112 12.35 15.00 -20.75
C TYR A 112 12.29 16.24 -21.67
N TYR A 113 12.09 17.42 -21.09
CA TYR A 113 12.04 18.66 -21.84
C TYR A 113 13.40 18.97 -22.50
N VAL A 114 14.49 18.85 -21.74
CA VAL A 114 15.86 19.10 -22.23
C VAL A 114 16.26 18.08 -23.31
N ARG A 115 15.98 16.79 -23.09
CA ARG A 115 16.20 15.73 -24.09
C ARG A 115 15.44 16.00 -25.40
N ARG A 116 14.22 16.55 -25.32
CA ARG A 116 13.43 16.95 -26.50
C ARG A 116 13.99 18.19 -27.22
N LEU A 117 14.78 19.03 -26.55
CA LEU A 117 15.47 20.14 -27.20
C LEU A 117 16.77 19.69 -27.87
N LEU A 118 17.42 18.66 -27.33
CA LEU A 118 18.63 18.07 -27.88
C LEU A 118 18.34 17.11 -29.05
N CYS A 119 17.19 16.44 -29.03
CA CYS A 119 16.77 15.50 -30.07
C CYS A 119 15.58 16.04 -30.87
N HIS A 120 15.67 15.96 -32.20
CA HIS A 120 14.54 16.25 -33.09
C HIS A 120 13.36 15.31 -32.78
N PRO A 121 12.09 15.77 -32.82
CA PRO A 121 10.91 14.96 -32.51
C PRO A 121 10.75 13.70 -33.36
N GLU A 122 11.35 13.65 -34.55
CA GLU A 122 11.34 12.48 -35.45
C GLU A 122 12.43 11.45 -35.13
N ARG A 123 13.37 11.76 -34.22
CA ARG A 123 14.47 10.86 -33.85
C ARG A 123 14.14 10.16 -32.53
N SER A 124 13.98 8.83 -32.60
CA SER A 124 13.68 7.93 -31.46
C SER A 124 14.71 7.91 -30.32
N ALA A 125 15.80 8.68 -30.44
CA ALA A 125 16.97 8.66 -29.57
C ALA A 125 16.85 9.47 -28.27
N VAL A 126 15.67 10.02 -27.94
CA VAL A 126 15.44 10.84 -26.72
C VAL A 126 15.90 10.14 -25.43
N LYS A 127 15.85 8.79 -25.38
CA LYS A 127 16.31 8.01 -24.22
C LYS A 127 17.83 7.79 -24.17
N GLN A 128 18.53 7.93 -25.29
CA GLN A 128 19.95 7.60 -25.45
C GLN A 128 20.88 8.81 -25.25
N VAL A 129 20.34 9.99 -24.94
CA VAL A 129 21.16 11.19 -24.69
C VAL A 129 21.97 10.99 -23.41
N PRO A 130 23.32 11.11 -23.47
CA PRO A 130 24.18 11.10 -22.29
C PRO A 130 23.80 12.20 -21.29
N GLU A 131 23.86 11.88 -19.99
CA GLU A 131 23.42 12.78 -18.92
C GLU A 131 24.21 14.09 -18.89
N ILE A 132 25.52 14.04 -19.16
CA ILE A 132 26.39 15.22 -19.24
C ILE A 132 25.85 16.24 -20.25
N LEU A 133 25.36 15.80 -21.41
CA LEU A 133 24.81 16.70 -22.42
C LEU A 133 23.49 17.34 -21.98
N ILE A 134 22.70 16.63 -21.18
CA ILE A 134 21.45 17.13 -20.59
C ILE A 134 21.78 18.23 -19.57
N GLU A 135 22.74 17.99 -18.70
CA GLU A 135 23.19 18.96 -17.70
C GLU A 135 23.77 20.21 -18.36
N CYS A 136 24.68 20.06 -19.33
CA CYS A 136 25.23 21.18 -20.09
C CYS A 136 24.13 22.02 -20.75
N LYS A 137 23.15 21.39 -21.40
CA LYS A 137 22.05 22.11 -22.04
C LYS A 137 21.13 22.80 -21.03
N ARG A 138 20.90 22.17 -19.88
CA ARG A 138 20.13 22.79 -18.78
C ARG A 138 20.82 24.05 -18.27
N LEU A 139 22.13 23.99 -18.01
CA LEU A 139 22.92 25.14 -17.58
C LEU A 139 22.91 26.26 -18.62
N GLN A 140 23.10 25.92 -19.90
CA GLN A 140 22.97 26.88 -21.00
C GLN A 140 21.62 27.62 -20.96
N LEU A 141 20.51 26.87 -20.81
CA LEU A 141 19.16 27.45 -20.77
C LEU A 141 18.92 28.33 -19.53
N MET A 142 19.55 28.02 -18.39
CA MET A 142 19.47 28.86 -17.19
C MET A 142 20.20 30.18 -17.42
N ILE A 143 21.42 30.13 -17.96
CA ILE A 143 22.20 31.34 -18.29
C ILE A 143 21.44 32.20 -19.30
N GLU A 144 20.88 31.61 -20.36
CA GLU A 144 20.08 32.33 -21.35
C GLU A 144 18.87 33.04 -20.75
N ARG A 145 18.22 32.46 -19.73
CA ARG A 145 17.11 33.11 -19.02
C ARG A 145 17.60 34.29 -18.19
N GLU A 146 18.65 34.11 -17.40
CA GLU A 146 19.22 35.17 -16.57
C GLU A 146 19.70 36.36 -17.42
N CYS A 147 20.34 36.09 -18.56
CA CYS A 147 20.79 37.14 -19.48
C CYS A 147 19.61 37.92 -20.11
N ARG A 148 18.45 37.29 -20.29
CA ARG A 148 17.24 37.97 -20.81
C ARG A 148 16.52 38.77 -19.74
N GLU A 149 16.52 38.30 -18.48
CA GLU A 149 15.87 38.99 -17.36
C GLU A 149 16.67 40.20 -16.87
N LYS A 150 17.99 40.23 -17.10
CA LYS A 150 18.88 41.36 -16.79
C LYS A 150 18.98 42.41 -17.92
N ARG A 151 18.26 42.21 -19.02
CA ARG A 151 18.19 43.13 -20.17
C ARG A 151 16.90 43.94 -20.11
#